data_AF-A0A2D0N046-F1
#
_entry.id   AF-A0A2D0N046-F1
#
_cell.length_a   1.000
_cell.length_b   1.000
_cell.length_c   1.000
_cell.angle_alpha   90.00
_cell.angle_beta   90.00
_cell.angle_gamma   90.00
#
_symmetry.space_group_name_H-M   'P 1'
#
loop_
_entity.id
_entity.type
_entity.pdbx_description
1 polymer ?
#
loop_
_entity_poly.entity_id
_entity_poly.type
_entity_poly.pdbx_seq_one_letter_code
_entity_poly.pdbx_strand_id
1 'polypeptide(L)'
;MNNRRKKKPASECRGRFKLVIFFKDHRLQQGFTIFSKVGQDVRGISLKRFKNLVLKGKFAGRVKWAGIYESGQNVWQWRCP
;
A
#
# COMPACT_ATOMS: atom_id res chain seq x y z
N MET A 1 -14.35 38.47 -2.27
CA MET A 1 -14.19 37.10 -2.83
C MET A 1 -13.85 36.14 -1.70
N ASN A 2 -14.82 35.39 -1.17
CA ASN A 2 -14.59 34.47 -0.06
C ASN A 2 -14.14 33.10 -0.59
N ASN A 3 -12.82 32.86 -0.59
CA ASN A 3 -12.25 31.53 -0.83
C ASN A 3 -12.55 30.61 0.37
N ARG A 4 -13.75 30.02 0.39
CA ARG A 4 -14.08 28.90 1.28
C ARG A 4 -13.20 27.71 0.88
N ARG A 5 -12.04 27.56 1.54
CA ARG A 5 -11.29 26.30 1.52
C ARG A 5 -12.21 25.20 2.05
N LYS A 6 -12.79 24.41 1.14
CA LYS A 6 -13.58 23.22 1.49
C LYS A 6 -12.68 22.30 2.33
N LYS A 7 -12.88 22.30 3.66
CA LYS A 7 -12.33 21.27 4.55
C LYS A 7 -12.90 19.93 4.04
N LYS A 8 -12.08 19.17 3.32
CA LYS A 8 -12.44 17.79 2.95
C LYS A 8 -12.68 17.01 4.25
N PRO A 9 -13.75 16.21 4.34
CA PRO A 9 -14.03 15.43 5.55
C PRO A 9 -12.83 14.54 5.87
N ALA A 10 -12.41 14.56 7.14
CA ALA A 10 -11.22 13.87 7.62
C ALA A 10 -11.36 12.33 7.63
N SER A 11 -12.53 11.79 7.30
CA SER A 11 -12.86 10.37 7.37
C SER A 11 -12.75 9.60 6.04
N GLU A 12 -12.71 10.25 4.88
CA GLU A 12 -12.71 9.57 3.56
C GLU A 12 -11.32 9.42 2.92
N CYS A 13 -10.26 9.85 3.60
CA CYS A 13 -8.92 9.89 3.01
C CYS A 13 -8.01 8.71 3.40
N ARG A 14 -8.51 7.69 4.12
CA ARG A 14 -7.80 6.40 4.17
C ARG A 14 -8.09 5.68 2.87
N GLY A 15 -7.06 5.58 2.05
CA GLY A 15 -7.13 4.92 0.77
C GLY A 15 -7.79 3.55 0.85
N ARG A 16 -8.81 3.31 0.03
CA ARG A 16 -9.53 2.02 -0.12
C ARG A 16 -8.56 0.86 -0.30
N PHE A 17 -7.42 1.14 -0.94
CA PHE A 17 -6.36 0.19 -1.17
C PHE A 17 -5.18 0.39 -0.22
N LYS A 18 -4.58 -0.72 0.21
CA LYS A 18 -3.34 -0.75 0.97
C LYS A 18 -2.40 -1.82 0.42
N LEU A 19 -1.13 -1.47 0.22
CA LEU A 19 -0.04 -2.41 -0.02
C LEU A 19 0.51 -2.86 1.34
N VAL A 20 0.45 -4.15 1.63
CA VAL A 20 1.01 -4.75 2.84
C VAL A 20 2.20 -5.60 2.46
N ILE A 21 3.33 -5.41 3.15
CA ILE A 21 4.61 -6.08 2.88
C ILE A 21 5.01 -6.89 4.11
N PHE A 22 5.24 -8.18 3.95
CA PHE A 22 5.66 -9.09 5.01
C PHE A 22 7.11 -9.50 4.81
N PHE A 23 7.97 -9.23 5.79
CA PHE A 23 9.39 -9.55 5.73
C PHE A 23 9.68 -10.99 6.18
N LYS A 24 10.80 -11.55 5.71
CA LYS A 24 11.27 -12.90 6.05
C LYS A 24 11.54 -13.03 7.55
N ASP A 25 12.20 -12.02 8.14
CA ASP A 25 12.63 -12.03 9.55
C ASP A 25 11.71 -11.27 10.53
N HIS A 26 10.49 -10.90 10.10
CA HIS A 26 9.61 -10.12 10.98
C HIS A 26 8.95 -11.01 12.04
N ARG A 27 9.33 -10.83 13.32
CA ARG A 27 8.71 -11.50 14.47
C ARG A 27 7.28 -11.00 14.77
N LEU A 28 6.91 -9.83 14.27
CA LEU A 28 5.57 -9.26 14.46
C LEU A 28 4.61 -9.77 13.38
N GLN A 29 3.39 -10.16 13.77
CA GLN A 29 2.30 -10.53 12.85
C GLN A 29 1.87 -9.38 11.92
N GLN A 30 2.28 -8.14 12.20
CA GLN A 30 1.93 -6.96 11.40
C GLN A 30 2.98 -6.69 10.32
N GLY A 31 2.53 -6.68 9.06
CA GLY A 31 3.34 -6.28 7.90
C GLY A 31 3.41 -4.76 7.72
N PHE A 32 4.41 -4.29 6.99
CA PHE A 32 4.56 -2.87 6.64
C PHE A 32 3.46 -2.45 5.67
N THR A 33 2.62 -1.51 6.09
CA THR A 33 1.41 -1.12 5.36
C THR A 33 1.55 0.27 4.76
N ILE A 34 1.24 0.40 3.47
CA ILE A 34 1.21 1.67 2.75
C ILE A 34 -0.18 1.86 2.16
N PHE A 35 -0.85 2.94 2.56
CA PHE A 35 -2.17 3.28 2.03
C PHE A 35 -2.06 4.03 0.69
N SER A 36 -2.95 3.71 -0.24
CA SER A 36 -3.07 4.34 -1.56
C SER A 36 -4.48 4.88 -1.73
N LYS A 37 -4.63 6.17 -2.05
CA LYS A 37 -5.95 6.77 -2.33
C LYS A 37 -6.60 6.05 -3.52
N VAL A 38 -7.94 6.05 -3.60
CA VAL A 38 -8.70 5.35 -4.66
C VAL A 38 -8.14 5.65 -6.06
N GLY A 39 -7.95 6.94 -6.41
CA GLY A 39 -7.42 7.34 -7.70
C GLY A 39 -5.93 7.00 -7.95
N GLN A 40 -5.18 6.63 -6.92
CA GLN A 40 -3.79 6.20 -7.06
C GLN A 40 -3.72 4.73 -7.50
N ASP A 41 -4.61 3.86 -7.03
CA ASP A 41 -4.55 2.44 -7.38
C ASP A 41 -5.24 2.08 -8.69
N VAL A 42 -6.21 2.87 -9.13
CA VAL A 42 -6.66 2.85 -10.55
C VAL A 42 -5.48 3.10 -11.50
N ARG A 43 -4.47 3.88 -11.07
CA ARG A 43 -3.24 4.16 -11.84
C ARG A 43 -2.10 3.18 -11.58
N GLY A 44 -2.36 2.08 -10.86
CA GLY A 44 -1.37 1.06 -10.54
C GLY A 44 -0.26 1.54 -9.60
N ILE A 45 -0.50 2.54 -8.76
CA ILE A 45 0.53 3.09 -7.86
C ILE A 45 1.00 2.06 -6.83
N SER A 46 0.11 1.23 -6.26
CA SER A 46 0.52 0.14 -5.36
C SER A 46 1.44 -0.86 -6.07
N LEU A 47 1.19 -1.19 -7.34
CA LEU A 47 2.10 -2.02 -8.12
C LEU A 47 3.46 -1.32 -8.34
N LYS A 48 3.47 -0.02 -8.68
CA LYS A 48 4.73 0.74 -8.83
C LYS A 48 5.52 0.79 -7.51
N ARG A 49 4.84 1.02 -6.39
CA ARG A 49 5.42 0.99 -5.05
C ARG A 49 5.98 -0.37 -4.70
N PHE A 50 5.25 -1.45 -5.02
CA PHE A 50 5.75 -2.81 -4.87
C PHE A 50 7.05 -3.01 -5.66
N LYS A 51 7.07 -2.69 -6.96
CA LYS A 51 8.29 -2.82 -7.77
C LYS A 51 9.46 -2.01 -7.21
N ASN A 52 9.21 -0.77 -6.81
CA ASN A 52 10.26 0.13 -6.34
C ASN A 52 10.76 -0.18 -4.93
N LEU A 53 9.92 -0.70 -4.04
CA LEU A 53 10.30 -0.99 -2.66
C LEU A 53 10.76 -2.44 -2.49
N VAL A 54 10.00 -3.38 -3.06
CA VAL A 54 10.15 -4.82 -2.83
C VAL A 54 11.04 -5.49 -3.87
N LEU A 55 10.96 -5.11 -5.16
CA LEU A 55 11.80 -5.74 -6.18
C LEU A 55 13.15 -5.05 -6.37
N LYS A 56 13.17 -3.71 -6.34
CA LYS A 56 14.36 -2.91 -6.68
C LYS A 56 14.92 -2.07 -5.54
N GLY A 57 14.20 -1.96 -4.43
CA GLY A 57 14.49 -0.97 -3.40
C GLY A 57 14.96 -1.56 -2.08
N LYS A 58 14.78 -0.75 -1.04
CA LYS A 58 15.21 -1.04 0.33
C LYS A 58 14.72 -2.36 0.94
N PHE A 59 13.70 -2.99 0.34
CA PHE A 59 13.13 -4.25 0.84
C PHE A 59 13.47 -5.46 -0.05
N ALA A 60 14.25 -5.27 -1.12
CA ALA A 60 14.68 -6.35 -1.99
C ALA A 60 15.41 -7.46 -1.22
N GLY A 61 15.06 -8.72 -1.50
CA GLY A 61 15.59 -9.91 -0.84
C GLY A 61 15.11 -10.17 0.59
N ARG A 62 14.46 -9.18 1.24
CA ARG A 62 14.02 -9.24 2.64
C ARG A 62 12.54 -9.55 2.81
N VAL A 63 11.78 -9.53 1.71
CA VAL A 63 10.33 -9.71 1.72
C VAL A 63 9.99 -11.18 1.48
N LYS A 64 9.09 -11.73 2.28
CA LYS A 64 8.51 -13.07 2.10
C LYS A 64 7.38 -13.03 1.08
N TRP A 65 6.48 -12.06 1.26
CA TRP A 65 5.38 -11.78 0.34
C TRP A 65 4.85 -10.37 0.53
N ALA A 66 4.19 -9.84 -0.49
CA ALA A 66 3.48 -8.59 -0.40
C ALA A 66 2.10 -8.74 -1.04
N GLY A 67 1.12 -7.94 -0.62
CA GLY A 67 -0.22 -7.99 -1.20
C GLY A 67 -0.90 -6.64 -1.22
N ILE A 68 -1.76 -6.43 -2.22
CA ILE A 68 -2.70 -5.33 -2.25
C ILE A 68 -3.98 -5.81 -1.60
N TYR A 69 -4.47 -5.02 -0.66
CA TYR A 69 -5.77 -5.22 -0.05
C TYR A 69 -6.69 -4.07 -0.41
N GLU A 70 -7.94 -4.40 -0.70
CA GLU A 70 -9.02 -3.46 -0.94
C GLU A 70 -10.09 -3.67 0.14
N SER A 71 -10.42 -2.63 0.92
CA SER A 71 -11.45 -2.72 1.98
C SER A 71 -11.26 -3.91 2.94
N GLY A 72 -10.01 -4.32 3.18
CA GLY A 72 -9.67 -5.45 4.05
C GLY A 72 -9.56 -6.81 3.36
N GLN A 73 -9.98 -6.93 2.10
CA GLN A 73 -9.85 -8.15 1.30
C GLN A 73 -8.55 -8.14 0.52
N ASN A 74 -7.85 -9.28 0.45
CA ASN A 74 -6.68 -9.42 -0.42
C ASN A 74 -7.15 -9.54 -1.87
N VAL A 75 -6.79 -8.56 -2.70
CA VAL A 75 -7.16 -8.54 -4.13
C VAL A 75 -5.99 -8.95 -5.02
N TRP A 76 -4.76 -8.91 -4.50
CA TRP A 76 -3.58 -9.31 -5.23
C TRP A 76 -2.43 -9.66 -4.29
N GLN A 77 -1.63 -10.67 -4.65
CA GLN A 77 -0.47 -11.10 -3.85
C GLN A 77 0.73 -11.45 -4.73
N TRP A 78 1.93 -11.08 -4.27
CA TRP A 78 3.20 -11.52 -4.81
C TRP A 78 3.97 -12.32 -3.78
N ARG A 79 4.46 -13.50 -4.19
CA ARG A 79 5.52 -14.21 -3.48
C ARG A 79 6.86 -13.64 -3.92
N CYS A 80 7.74 -13.40 -2.95
CA CYS A 80 9.07 -12.88 -3.23
C CYS A 80 10.09 -13.99 -2.93
N PRO A 81 11.06 -14.24 -3.84
CA PRO A 81 12.11 -15.23 -3.64
C PRO A 81 13.04 -14.85 -2.47
#